data_AF-A0A4Q4XK25-F1
#
_entry.id   AF-A0A4Q4XK25-F1
#
_cell.length_a   1.000
_cell.length_b   1.000
_cell.length_c   1.000
_cell.angle_alpha   90.00
_cell.angle_beta   90.00
_cell.angle_gamma   90.00
#
_symmetry.space_group_name_H-M   'P 1'
#
loop_
_entity.id
_entity.type
_entity.pdbx_description
1 polymer ?
#
loop_
_entity_poly.entity_id
_entity_poly.type
_entity_poly.pdbx_seq_one_letter_code
_entity_poly.pdbx_strand_id
1 'polypeptide(L)'
;MRLLRSSALALGLATTARVAEAQRQFLVNELSFGHTGRINDRGQATVPGFSILGTPNPPEVLSNKLILTPPAPGNTRGAVWADRPNEYAKWVADVDFRVNGPERGGGNLNIWLAKGGNQAIGQASIYTVGQFEGLALVVDQYGGSGGMIRGFLNDGTTDFKTHHSVDSLAFGHCNYPYRNLGRPSQIKMRQTDTVFKVEVDGRLCFESDKISMPAGYHFGVTAAAAENPDSFEVFKLVVMTEDLNAKGNAPPQQQQQQQQQQQQQGANADAVRDAKMRHFGWGRGAPPPPPAEELKDEQVPDEAADAITSAAAQFADLHNRLQSINHQLSTIFRSVASNNAQSVSRHDEAMGALDELARSLQGLQGLTGLPDRVAALEGEIAKVQRELKDMRADLRARVKDTEHALKGFVGDKHGNMLEHVAVQASPRHGKLIFVIIGSQVVLVIGYIYYERKKTLPKKYL
;
A
#
# COMPACT_ATOMS: atom_id res chain seq x y z
N MET A 1 23.44 -80.57 0.35
CA MET A 1 22.19 -80.63 1.11
C MET A 1 22.09 -79.35 1.95
N ARG A 2 21.05 -78.54 1.73
CA ARG A 2 20.56 -77.38 2.54
C ARG A 2 21.52 -76.17 2.69
N LEU A 3 21.29 -75.09 1.95
CA LEU A 3 20.36 -73.96 2.21
C LEU A 3 20.73 -73.14 3.45
N LEU A 4 21.22 -71.92 3.24
CA LEU A 4 20.71 -70.72 3.92
C LEU A 4 21.12 -69.47 3.15
N ARG A 5 20.11 -68.82 2.56
CA ARG A 5 20.15 -67.46 2.02
C ARG A 5 20.23 -66.49 3.18
N SER A 6 21.16 -65.53 3.12
CA SER A 6 21.10 -64.32 3.94
C SER A 6 21.25 -63.11 3.02
N SER A 7 20.11 -62.55 2.64
CA SER A 7 20.00 -61.27 1.96
C SER A 7 20.32 -60.16 2.97
N ALA A 8 21.49 -59.53 2.84
CA ALA A 8 21.77 -58.28 3.52
C ALA A 8 21.28 -57.12 2.64
N LEU A 9 20.13 -56.54 3.03
CA LEU A 9 19.70 -55.23 2.54
C LEU A 9 20.71 -54.18 3.02
N ALA A 10 21.47 -53.60 2.09
CA ALA A 10 22.18 -52.36 2.33
C ALA A 10 21.18 -51.20 2.17
N LEU A 11 20.62 -50.70 3.27
CA LEU A 11 19.93 -49.41 3.29
C LEU A 11 20.99 -48.31 3.17
N GLY A 12 21.14 -47.75 1.98
CA GLY A 12 21.89 -46.51 1.78
C GLY A 12 21.09 -45.34 2.34
N LEU A 13 21.54 -44.77 3.46
CA LEU A 13 21.14 -43.41 3.86
C LEU A 13 21.85 -42.42 2.93
N ALA A 14 21.16 -42.01 1.86
CA ALA A 14 21.55 -40.83 1.12
C ALA A 14 21.12 -39.59 1.92
N THR A 15 22.00 -39.06 2.76
CA THR A 15 21.87 -37.73 3.32
C THR A 15 22.01 -36.73 2.19
N THR A 16 20.89 -36.25 1.64
CA THR A 16 20.88 -35.11 0.72
C THR A 16 21.20 -33.85 1.52
N ALA A 17 22.49 -33.53 1.63
CA ALA A 17 22.91 -32.20 2.05
C ALA A 17 22.33 -31.20 1.04
N ARG A 18 21.34 -30.41 1.46
CA ARG A 18 20.93 -29.24 0.69
C ARG A 18 22.07 -28.24 0.76
N VAL A 19 22.90 -28.24 -0.28
CA VAL A 19 23.83 -27.15 -0.54
C VAL A 19 22.95 -25.93 -0.78
N ALA A 20 22.92 -25.01 0.18
CA ALA A 20 22.38 -23.68 -0.06
C ALA A 20 23.33 -23.02 -1.08
N GLU A 21 22.91 -22.96 -2.34
CA GLU A 21 23.61 -22.15 -3.33
C GLU A 21 23.62 -20.71 -2.80
N ALA A 22 24.81 -20.22 -2.46
CA ALA A 22 25.01 -18.83 -2.12
C ALA A 22 24.80 -18.01 -3.41
N GLN A 23 23.54 -17.66 -3.68
CA GLN A 23 23.20 -16.82 -4.82
C GLN A 23 23.89 -15.46 -4.66
N ARG A 24 24.59 -15.04 -5.70
CA ARG A 24 25.26 -13.73 -5.73
C ARG A 24 24.19 -12.64 -5.75
N GLN A 25 24.23 -11.73 -4.79
CA GLN A 25 23.33 -10.58 -4.71
C GLN A 25 24.11 -9.30 -5.00
N PHE A 26 23.60 -8.49 -5.92
CA PHE A 26 24.16 -7.20 -6.29
C PHE A 26 23.31 -6.08 -5.74
N LEU A 27 23.95 -5.08 -5.13
CA LEU A 27 23.30 -3.88 -4.61
C LEU A 27 22.84 -2.97 -5.76
N VAL A 28 21.57 -2.56 -5.73
CA VAL A 28 21.02 -1.55 -6.64
C VAL A 28 21.09 -0.19 -5.94
N ASN A 29 22.16 0.57 -6.23
CA ASN A 29 22.47 1.80 -5.51
C ASN A 29 21.37 2.86 -5.66
N GLU A 30 20.79 3.02 -6.84
CA GLU A 30 19.73 4.01 -7.09
C GLU A 30 18.42 3.72 -6.33
N LEU A 31 18.25 2.52 -5.79
CA LEU A 31 17.09 2.11 -5.00
C LEU A 31 17.47 1.83 -3.54
N SER A 32 18.64 2.28 -3.08
CA SER A 32 19.17 1.92 -1.77
C SER A 32 19.74 3.10 -0.98
N PHE A 33 19.46 3.15 0.32
CA PHE A 33 20.11 4.03 1.29
C PHE A 33 20.36 3.32 2.63
N GLY A 34 21.28 3.83 3.44
CA GLY A 34 21.55 3.32 4.80
C GLY A 34 22.45 2.09 4.89
N HIS A 35 22.86 1.48 3.76
CA HIS A 35 23.70 0.28 3.74
C HIS A 35 25.13 0.49 4.26
N THR A 36 25.62 1.73 4.25
CA THR A 36 26.93 2.12 4.81
C THR A 36 26.86 2.45 6.31
N GLY A 37 25.68 2.34 6.93
CA GLY A 37 25.39 2.83 8.28
C GLY A 37 25.12 4.33 8.36
N ARG A 38 25.16 5.04 7.21
CA ARG A 38 24.75 6.43 7.08
C ARG A 38 23.66 6.59 6.03
N ILE A 39 22.75 7.54 6.23
CA ILE A 39 21.71 7.87 5.24
C ILE A 39 22.34 8.57 4.04
N ASN A 40 23.28 9.47 4.31
CA ASN A 40 24.03 10.19 3.30
C ASN A 40 25.50 10.25 3.70
N ASP A 41 26.37 9.65 2.90
CA ASP A 41 27.81 9.60 3.15
C ASP A 41 28.45 10.99 3.13
N ARG A 42 27.84 11.95 2.43
CA ARG A 42 28.28 13.36 2.39
C ARG A 42 27.84 14.17 3.60
N GLY A 43 27.04 13.58 4.50
CA GLY A 43 26.53 14.25 5.70
C GLY A 43 25.48 15.34 5.42
N GLN A 44 24.93 15.39 4.21
CA GLN A 44 23.84 16.30 3.87
C GLN A 44 22.50 15.75 4.41
N ALA A 45 21.58 16.64 4.77
CA ALA A 45 20.24 16.29 5.22
C ALA A 45 19.30 15.90 4.06
N THR A 46 19.77 15.02 3.18
CA THR A 46 19.05 14.50 2.01
C THR A 46 19.25 12.99 1.90
N VAL A 47 18.33 12.27 1.27
CA VAL A 47 18.46 10.84 0.97
C VAL A 47 18.79 10.72 -0.53
N PRO A 48 20.03 10.34 -0.93
CA PRO A 48 20.40 10.29 -2.34
C PRO A 48 19.55 9.32 -3.16
N GLY A 49 18.96 9.79 -4.26
CA GLY A 49 18.07 8.98 -5.13
C GLY A 49 16.64 8.82 -4.60
N PHE A 50 16.28 9.57 -3.54
CA PHE A 50 14.95 9.53 -2.98
C PHE A 50 14.36 10.93 -2.76
N SER A 51 13.07 11.05 -3.07
CA SER A 51 12.22 12.20 -2.78
C SER A 51 11.57 12.06 -1.41
N ILE A 52 11.67 13.10 -0.59
CA ILE A 52 11.12 13.16 0.77
C ILE A 52 9.93 14.11 0.79
N LEU A 53 8.84 13.69 1.44
CA LEU A 53 7.63 14.51 1.60
C LEU A 53 7.13 14.39 3.03
N GLY A 54 6.56 15.47 3.57
CA GLY A 54 5.88 15.42 4.85
C GLY A 54 4.81 16.47 5.03
N THR A 55 4.02 16.31 6.07
CA THR A 55 3.00 17.26 6.51
C THR A 55 2.90 17.18 8.03
N PRO A 56 3.01 18.32 8.75
CA PRO A 56 3.17 19.69 8.24
C PRO A 56 4.60 19.99 7.76
N ASN A 57 5.60 19.28 8.27
CA ASN A 57 7.00 19.48 7.95
C ASN A 57 7.56 18.25 7.22
N PRO A 58 8.60 18.41 6.38
CA PRO A 58 9.30 17.26 5.81
C PRO A 58 9.97 16.41 6.91
N PRO A 59 10.08 15.07 6.71
CA PRO A 59 10.87 14.17 7.54
C PRO A 59 12.27 14.68 7.86
N GLU A 60 12.72 14.43 9.09
CA GLU A 60 14.06 14.81 9.53
C GLU A 60 15.08 13.75 9.10
N VAL A 61 16.10 14.20 8.36
CA VAL A 61 17.20 13.35 7.91
C VAL A 61 18.36 13.49 8.90
N LEU A 62 18.65 12.43 9.65
CA LEU A 62 19.83 12.34 10.51
C LEU A 62 20.93 11.51 9.85
N SER A 63 22.11 11.50 10.46
CA SER A 63 23.28 10.81 9.90
C SER A 63 23.04 9.32 9.67
N ASN A 64 22.31 8.64 10.57
CA ASN A 64 22.12 7.19 10.57
C ASN A 64 20.65 6.75 10.39
N LYS A 65 19.70 7.69 10.38
CA LYS A 65 18.27 7.38 10.27
C LYS A 65 17.48 8.52 9.64
N LEU A 66 16.37 8.17 9.02
CA LEU A 66 15.32 9.07 8.58
C LEU A 66 14.15 8.97 9.58
N ILE A 67 13.72 10.10 10.14
CA ILE A 67 12.55 10.17 11.03
C ILE A 67 11.35 10.58 10.17
N LEU A 68 10.50 9.62 9.80
CA LEU A 68 9.31 9.88 8.98
C LEU A 68 8.23 10.60 9.78
N THR A 69 8.05 10.25 11.04
CA THR A 69 7.18 10.98 11.97
C THR A 69 7.92 11.28 13.27
N PRO A 70 7.88 12.53 13.75
CA PRO A 70 8.47 12.87 15.04
C PRO A 70 7.59 12.40 16.20
N PRO A 71 8.13 12.30 17.42
CA PRO A 71 7.36 11.98 18.63
C PRO A 71 6.38 13.09 19.06
N ALA A 72 6.46 14.28 18.46
CA ALA A 72 5.48 15.36 18.56
C ALA A 72 5.71 16.36 17.41
N PRO A 73 4.66 17.03 16.89
CA PRO A 73 3.24 16.87 17.21
C PRO A 73 2.63 15.59 16.61
N GLY A 74 1.39 15.27 17.01
CA GLY A 74 0.59 14.20 16.41
C GLY A 74 0.08 14.53 15.01
N ASN A 75 -0.61 13.56 14.38
CA ASN A 75 -1.22 13.70 13.05
C ASN A 75 -0.25 14.10 11.93
N THR A 76 1.03 13.76 12.09
CA THR A 76 2.05 14.00 11.08
C THR A 76 2.09 12.87 10.07
N ARG A 77 2.47 13.21 8.83
CA ARG A 77 2.71 12.25 7.77
C ARG A 77 4.08 12.48 7.17
N GLY A 78 4.76 11.39 6.85
CA GLY A 78 6.07 11.40 6.23
C GLY A 78 6.16 10.35 5.14
N ALA A 79 6.94 10.62 4.11
CA ALA A 79 7.18 9.71 3.01
C ALA A 79 8.60 9.87 2.49
N VAL A 80 9.16 8.75 2.01
CA VAL A 80 10.38 8.69 1.23
C VAL A 80 10.17 7.74 0.07
N TRP A 81 10.48 8.16 -1.14
CA TRP A 81 10.24 7.41 -2.38
C TRP A 81 11.48 7.38 -3.24
N ALA A 82 11.82 6.22 -3.80
CA ALA A 82 12.87 6.11 -4.78
C ALA A 82 12.49 6.93 -6.03
N ASP A 83 13.43 7.71 -6.55
CA ASP A 83 13.22 8.54 -7.74
C ASP A 83 13.20 7.71 -9.03
N ARG A 84 13.78 6.50 -8.98
CA ARG A 84 13.85 5.56 -10.10
C ARG A 84 12.95 4.34 -9.84
N PRO A 85 12.34 3.76 -10.89
CA PRO A 85 11.61 2.52 -10.75
C PRO A 85 12.56 1.33 -10.56
N ASN A 86 12.06 0.29 -9.90
CA ASN A 86 12.67 -1.03 -9.89
C ASN A 86 12.48 -1.71 -11.25
N GLU A 87 13.57 -1.86 -11.99
CA GLU A 87 13.57 -2.51 -13.30
C GLU A 87 13.74 -4.04 -13.19
N TYR A 88 13.96 -4.59 -11.99
CA TYR A 88 14.27 -6.03 -11.82
C TYR A 88 13.03 -6.84 -11.44
N ALA A 89 12.83 -7.98 -12.11
CA ALA A 89 11.76 -8.94 -11.76
C ALA A 89 12.11 -9.75 -10.50
N LYS A 90 13.40 -10.05 -10.31
CA LYS A 90 13.95 -10.73 -9.13
C LYS A 90 14.64 -9.73 -8.25
N TRP A 91 14.24 -9.67 -6.99
CA TRP A 91 14.81 -8.70 -6.07
C TRP A 91 14.63 -9.11 -4.61
N VAL A 92 15.47 -8.53 -3.76
CA VAL A 92 15.35 -8.56 -2.32
C VAL A 92 15.36 -7.13 -1.82
N ALA A 93 14.33 -6.72 -1.12
CA ALA A 93 14.27 -5.45 -0.41
C ALA A 93 14.41 -5.69 1.09
N ASP A 94 15.39 -5.05 1.71
CA ASP A 94 15.73 -5.15 3.12
C ASP A 94 15.55 -3.78 3.78
N VAL A 95 14.55 -3.67 4.66
CA VAL A 95 14.16 -2.44 5.33
C VAL A 95 14.39 -2.58 6.84
N ASP A 96 15.24 -1.72 7.40
CA ASP A 96 15.43 -1.64 8.84
C ASP A 96 14.66 -0.43 9.39
N PHE A 97 13.74 -0.68 10.31
CA PHE A 97 12.88 0.36 10.90
C PHE A 97 12.81 0.25 12.41
N ARG A 98 12.42 1.34 13.08
CA ARG A 98 12.14 1.35 14.51
C ARG A 98 10.92 2.21 14.78
N VAL A 99 10.11 1.78 15.74
CA VAL A 99 8.98 2.54 16.22
C VAL A 99 9.07 2.73 17.71
N ASN A 100 9.03 3.99 18.15
CA ASN A 100 9.00 4.32 19.57
C ASN A 100 7.88 5.31 19.86
N GLY A 101 7.30 5.21 21.04
CA GLY A 101 6.30 6.18 21.47
C GLY A 101 5.79 5.93 22.88
N PRO A 102 4.91 6.81 23.37
CA PRO A 102 4.30 6.68 24.68
C PRO A 102 3.43 5.42 24.78
N GLU A 103 2.98 5.06 25.98
CA GLU A 103 2.22 3.82 26.23
C GLU A 103 1.03 3.64 25.26
N ARG A 104 0.30 4.74 24.97
CA ARG A 104 -0.84 4.78 24.03
C ARG A 104 -0.53 5.50 22.71
N GLY A 105 0.72 5.48 22.28
CA GLY A 105 1.13 5.98 20.97
C GLY A 105 0.59 5.10 19.85
N GLY A 106 0.46 5.67 18.65
CA GLY A 106 -0.03 4.95 17.50
C GLY A 106 0.29 5.62 16.17
N GLY A 107 -0.14 4.93 15.12
CA GLY A 107 0.13 5.26 13.75
C GLY A 107 0.44 4.00 12.95
N ASN A 108 0.91 4.17 11.72
CA ASN A 108 1.30 3.07 10.85
C ASN A 108 2.53 3.42 10.02
N LEU A 109 3.29 2.37 9.68
CA LEU A 109 4.34 2.39 8.66
C LEU A 109 3.85 1.57 7.47
N ASN A 110 4.07 2.05 6.25
CA ASN A 110 3.69 1.36 5.02
C ASN A 110 4.91 1.33 4.11
N ILE A 111 5.34 0.14 3.72
CA ILE A 111 6.42 -0.11 2.78
C ILE A 111 5.79 -0.50 1.45
N TRP A 112 6.12 0.22 0.38
CA TRP A 112 5.46 0.13 -0.91
C TRP A 112 6.40 -0.40 -1.98
N LEU A 113 5.82 -1.14 -2.92
CA LEU A 113 6.33 -1.31 -4.28
C LEU A 113 5.16 -1.09 -5.23
N ALA A 114 5.04 0.12 -5.77
CA ALA A 114 3.83 0.54 -6.49
C ALA A 114 4.11 1.36 -7.75
N LYS A 115 3.22 1.23 -8.73
CA LYS A 115 3.25 2.02 -9.96
C LYS A 115 2.98 3.50 -9.67
N GLY A 116 3.72 4.39 -10.33
CA GLY A 116 3.62 5.84 -10.13
C GLY A 116 4.21 6.38 -8.83
N GLY A 117 4.53 5.51 -7.85
CA GLY A 117 5.26 5.85 -6.64
C GLY A 117 4.75 7.11 -5.94
N ASN A 118 5.65 8.08 -5.76
CA ASN A 118 5.34 9.38 -5.15
C ASN A 118 4.16 10.11 -5.83
N GLN A 119 4.07 10.09 -7.16
CA GLN A 119 3.01 10.81 -7.87
C GLN A 119 1.62 10.22 -7.62
N ALA A 120 1.53 8.90 -7.43
CA ALA A 120 0.26 8.21 -7.22
C ALA A 120 -0.14 8.14 -5.74
N ILE A 121 0.82 7.89 -4.84
CA ILE A 121 0.54 7.58 -3.43
C ILE A 121 0.92 8.74 -2.50
N GLY A 122 1.99 9.47 -2.80
CA GLY A 122 2.50 10.56 -1.97
C GLY A 122 2.74 10.13 -0.52
N GLN A 123 1.97 10.70 0.42
CA GLN A 123 2.07 10.45 1.86
C GLN A 123 0.93 9.57 2.41
N ALA A 124 0.17 8.91 1.54
CA ALA A 124 -0.95 8.10 1.95
C ALA A 124 -0.49 6.83 2.71
N SER A 125 -1.32 6.39 3.64
CA SER A 125 -1.28 5.04 4.22
C SER A 125 -2.27 4.14 3.48
N ILE A 126 -2.25 2.83 3.74
CA ILE A 126 -3.25 1.91 3.19
C ILE A 126 -4.70 2.33 3.49
N TYR A 127 -4.91 3.05 4.60
CA TYR A 127 -6.21 3.56 5.05
C TYR A 127 -6.69 4.84 4.39
N THR A 128 -5.82 5.51 3.62
CA THR A 128 -6.13 6.81 3.00
C THR A 128 -5.78 6.88 1.53
N VAL A 129 -5.08 5.87 1.01
CA VAL A 129 -4.73 5.75 -0.41
C VAL A 129 -6.00 5.43 -1.19
N GLY A 130 -6.15 6.01 -2.38
CA GLY A 130 -7.25 5.70 -3.28
C GLY A 130 -7.03 4.36 -3.99
N GLN A 131 -7.24 4.36 -5.31
CA GLN A 131 -6.78 3.28 -6.18
C GLN A 131 -5.24 3.33 -6.31
N PHE A 132 -4.60 2.17 -6.23
CA PHE A 132 -3.18 2.01 -6.50
C PHE A 132 -2.91 0.67 -7.18
N GLU A 133 -1.81 0.56 -7.91
CA GLU A 133 -1.37 -0.69 -8.54
C GLU A 133 -0.04 -1.09 -7.91
N GLY A 134 -0.01 -2.20 -7.18
CA GLY A 134 1.20 -2.72 -6.54
C GLY A 134 0.99 -3.39 -5.18
N LEU A 135 2.04 -3.40 -4.39
CA LEU A 135 2.16 -4.04 -3.09
C LEU A 135 2.34 -3.00 -1.98
N ALA A 136 1.68 -3.22 -0.85
CA ALA A 136 1.92 -2.51 0.40
C ALA A 136 2.11 -3.49 1.56
N LEU A 137 3.19 -3.34 2.33
CA LEU A 137 3.34 -3.96 3.64
C LEU A 137 3.10 -2.92 4.73
N VAL A 138 2.16 -3.21 5.62
CA VAL A 138 1.76 -2.30 6.70
C VAL A 138 2.20 -2.85 8.03
N VAL A 139 2.81 -2.00 8.85
CA VAL A 139 3.16 -2.27 10.25
C VAL A 139 2.30 -1.38 11.12
N ASP A 140 1.36 -1.98 11.85
CA ASP A 140 0.44 -1.25 12.72
C ASP A 140 -0.17 -2.12 13.82
N GLN A 141 -0.89 -1.46 14.73
CA GLN A 141 -1.71 -2.14 15.72
C GLN A 141 -3.06 -2.50 15.09
N TYR A 142 -3.42 -3.79 15.10
CA TYR A 142 -4.73 -4.23 14.62
C TYR A 142 -5.32 -5.29 15.54
N GLY A 143 -6.65 -5.28 15.69
CA GLY A 143 -7.41 -6.31 16.41
C GLY A 143 -7.07 -6.47 17.89
N GLY A 144 -6.57 -5.42 18.55
CA GLY A 144 -6.10 -5.50 19.95
C GLY A 144 -4.80 -6.28 20.15
N SER A 145 -4.11 -6.64 19.05
CA SER A 145 -2.77 -7.23 19.11
C SER A 145 -1.71 -6.18 19.48
N GLY A 146 -0.56 -6.64 19.98
CA GLY A 146 0.60 -5.78 20.27
C GLY A 146 1.28 -5.20 19.02
N GLY A 147 0.81 -5.54 17.82
CA GLY A 147 1.35 -5.14 16.53
C GLY A 147 1.28 -6.28 15.52
N MET A 148 1.07 -5.94 14.25
CA MET A 148 1.04 -6.86 13.14
C MET A 148 1.74 -6.31 11.91
N ILE A 149 2.18 -7.23 11.06
CA ILE A 149 2.65 -6.95 9.71
C ILE A 149 1.65 -7.56 8.74
N ARG A 150 1.15 -6.77 7.80
CA ARG A 150 0.08 -7.16 6.88
C ARG A 150 0.43 -6.77 5.46
N GLY A 151 0.18 -7.68 4.51
CA GLY A 151 0.39 -7.46 3.09
C GLY A 151 -0.90 -7.18 2.34
N PHE A 152 -0.88 -6.16 1.50
CA PHE A 152 -1.99 -5.75 0.64
C PHE A 152 -1.53 -5.70 -0.82
N LEU A 153 -2.38 -6.17 -1.73
CA LEU A 153 -2.19 -6.06 -3.17
C LEU A 153 -3.36 -5.29 -3.75
N ASN A 154 -3.09 -4.50 -4.78
CA ASN A 154 -4.11 -3.86 -5.57
C ASN A 154 -3.63 -3.79 -7.02
N ASP A 155 -4.54 -4.01 -7.95
CA ASP A 155 -4.30 -4.00 -9.41
C ASP A 155 -4.77 -2.68 -10.05
N GLY A 156 -5.09 -1.68 -9.22
CA GLY A 156 -5.64 -0.39 -9.64
C GLY A 156 -7.16 -0.31 -9.64
N THR A 157 -7.88 -1.42 -9.38
CA THR A 157 -9.34 -1.44 -9.45
C THR A 157 -10.01 -0.99 -8.15
N THR A 158 -9.44 -1.34 -7.00
CA THR A 158 -10.08 -1.14 -5.69
C THR A 158 -9.66 0.21 -5.10
N ASP A 159 -10.64 1.04 -4.73
CA ASP A 159 -10.38 2.27 -3.97
C ASP A 159 -10.32 1.95 -2.47
N PHE A 160 -9.12 2.00 -1.90
CA PHE A 160 -8.90 1.67 -0.48
C PHE A 160 -9.42 2.75 0.46
N LYS A 161 -9.49 4.01 0.03
CA LYS A 161 -9.93 5.15 0.84
C LYS A 161 -11.41 5.06 1.16
N THR A 162 -12.20 4.56 0.21
CA THR A 162 -13.66 4.42 0.34
C THR A 162 -14.07 3.00 0.75
N HIS A 163 -13.13 2.07 0.86
CA HIS A 163 -13.42 0.69 1.25
C HIS A 163 -13.84 0.60 2.73
N HIS A 164 -15.00 0.01 2.98
CA HIS A 164 -15.60 -0.10 4.31
C HIS A 164 -14.78 -0.92 5.31
N SER A 165 -13.93 -1.83 4.83
CA SER A 165 -13.06 -2.66 5.67
C SER A 165 -11.73 -2.92 4.94
N VAL A 166 -10.82 -1.95 4.99
CA VAL A 166 -9.48 -2.10 4.39
C VAL A 166 -8.77 -3.34 4.93
N ASP A 167 -8.93 -3.65 6.21
CA ASP A 167 -8.25 -4.77 6.85
C ASP A 167 -8.60 -6.14 6.26
N SER A 168 -9.82 -6.29 5.72
CA SER A 168 -10.26 -7.52 5.06
C SER A 168 -9.55 -7.79 3.73
N LEU A 169 -8.89 -6.78 3.15
CA LEU A 169 -8.15 -6.88 1.88
C LEU A 169 -6.73 -7.43 2.05
N ALA A 170 -6.27 -7.66 3.29
CA ALA A 170 -4.94 -8.21 3.53
C ALA A 170 -4.85 -9.66 3.03
N PHE A 171 -3.90 -9.95 2.13
CA PHE A 171 -3.68 -11.31 1.60
C PHE A 171 -2.83 -12.17 2.53
N GLY A 172 -2.03 -11.56 3.41
CA GLY A 172 -1.10 -12.23 4.30
C GLY A 172 -0.79 -11.38 5.51
N HIS A 173 -0.54 -12.00 6.66
CA HIS A 173 -0.23 -11.30 7.90
C HIS A 173 0.53 -12.16 8.90
N CYS A 174 1.22 -11.52 9.84
CA CYS A 174 1.75 -12.16 11.04
C CYS A 174 1.75 -11.21 12.25
N ASN A 175 1.66 -11.78 13.45
CA ASN A 175 1.79 -11.05 14.71
C ASN A 175 3.25 -10.62 14.93
N TYR A 176 3.46 -9.32 15.15
CA TYR A 176 4.78 -8.76 15.40
C TYR A 176 4.69 -7.51 16.30
N PRO A 177 4.98 -7.63 17.61
CA PRO A 177 4.97 -6.49 18.52
C PRO A 177 6.18 -5.59 18.27
N TYR A 178 6.03 -4.62 17.37
CA TYR A 178 7.11 -3.82 16.81
C TYR A 178 7.52 -2.59 17.65
N ARG A 179 6.69 -2.17 18.60
CA ARG A 179 6.86 -0.91 19.35
C ARG A 179 7.88 -1.07 20.47
N ASN A 180 8.68 -0.02 20.68
CA ASN A 180 9.55 0.15 21.85
C ASN A 180 10.54 -1.02 22.08
N LEU A 181 11.02 -1.67 21.01
CA LEU A 181 11.94 -2.81 21.10
C LEU A 181 13.38 -2.43 21.49
N GLY A 182 13.73 -1.14 21.52
CA GLY A 182 15.09 -0.67 21.82
C GLY A 182 16.13 -0.92 20.70
N ARG A 183 15.78 -1.70 19.68
CA ARG A 183 16.59 -2.00 18.49
C ARG A 183 15.77 -1.79 17.21
N PRO A 184 16.42 -1.60 16.05
CA PRO A 184 15.75 -1.72 14.76
C PRO A 184 15.22 -3.15 14.54
N SER A 185 14.12 -3.24 13.79
CA SER A 185 13.53 -4.46 13.26
C SER A 185 13.81 -4.52 11.76
N GLN A 186 14.04 -5.73 11.24
CA GLN A 186 14.29 -5.96 9.83
C GLN A 186 13.06 -6.58 9.16
N ILE A 187 12.59 -5.98 8.07
CA ILE A 187 11.64 -6.59 7.13
C ILE A 187 12.38 -6.89 5.83
N LYS A 188 12.33 -8.15 5.41
CA LYS A 188 12.92 -8.61 4.15
C LYS A 188 11.85 -9.14 3.22
N MET A 189 11.66 -8.46 2.11
CA MET A 189 10.79 -8.87 1.02
C MET A 189 11.64 -9.50 -0.07
N ARG A 190 11.26 -10.66 -0.59
CA ARG A 190 11.99 -11.36 -1.65
C ARG A 190 11.02 -11.79 -2.74
N GLN A 191 11.27 -11.36 -3.96
CA GLN A 191 10.65 -11.86 -5.18
C GLN A 191 11.64 -12.75 -5.92
N THR A 192 11.28 -14.02 -6.09
CA THR A 192 11.97 -14.98 -6.96
C THR A 192 11.12 -15.26 -8.19
N ASP A 193 11.56 -16.18 -9.06
CA ASP A 193 10.76 -16.63 -10.21
C ASP A 193 9.41 -17.22 -9.82
N THR A 194 9.35 -17.87 -8.67
CA THR A 194 8.20 -18.71 -8.30
C THR A 194 7.50 -18.27 -7.01
N VAL A 195 8.19 -17.54 -6.13
CA VAL A 195 7.69 -17.23 -4.78
C VAL A 195 8.00 -15.79 -4.41
N PHE A 196 6.98 -15.13 -3.88
CA PHE A 196 7.10 -13.91 -3.08
C PHE A 196 7.08 -14.27 -1.60
N LYS A 197 8.03 -13.74 -0.82
CA LYS A 197 8.19 -14.06 0.59
C LYS A 197 8.52 -12.82 1.42
N VAL A 198 7.94 -12.76 2.62
CA VAL A 198 8.21 -11.72 3.63
C VAL A 198 8.76 -12.37 4.90
N GLU A 199 9.92 -11.89 5.35
CA GLU A 199 10.55 -12.27 6.62
C GLU A 199 10.68 -11.05 7.53
N VAL A 200 10.53 -11.30 8.84
CA VAL A 200 10.65 -10.29 9.89
C VAL A 200 11.65 -10.80 10.92
N ASP A 201 12.73 -10.07 11.12
CA ASP A 201 13.86 -10.47 11.98
C ASP A 201 14.34 -11.92 11.71
N GLY A 202 14.40 -12.29 10.42
CA GLY A 202 14.83 -13.62 9.96
C GLY A 202 13.80 -14.74 10.13
N ARG A 203 12.57 -14.43 10.55
CA ARG A 203 11.46 -15.39 10.67
C ARG A 203 10.48 -15.19 9.53
N LEU A 204 10.00 -16.29 8.93
CA LEU A 204 8.95 -16.23 7.92
C LEU A 204 7.68 -15.61 8.51
N CYS A 205 7.16 -14.56 7.86
CA CYS A 205 5.87 -13.95 8.18
C CYS A 205 4.77 -14.56 7.30
N PHE A 206 4.93 -14.45 5.98
CA PHE A 206 4.09 -15.12 4.98
C PHE A 206 4.80 -15.22 3.64
N GLU A 207 4.36 -16.15 2.80
CA GLU A 207 4.84 -16.35 1.44
C GLU A 207 3.69 -16.81 0.54
N SER A 208 3.83 -16.58 -0.77
CA SER A 208 2.86 -16.97 -1.78
C SER A 208 3.55 -17.18 -3.12
N ASP A 209 3.17 -18.26 -3.79
CA ASP A 209 3.57 -18.58 -5.17
C ASP A 209 2.64 -17.95 -6.22
N LYS A 210 1.57 -17.28 -5.77
CA LYS A 210 0.58 -16.61 -6.63
C LYS A 210 0.85 -15.13 -6.84
N ILE A 211 1.86 -14.58 -6.16
CA ILE A 211 2.20 -13.16 -6.21
C ILE A 211 3.43 -13.00 -7.10
N SER A 212 3.27 -12.18 -8.13
CA SER A 212 4.35 -11.80 -9.04
C SER A 212 4.32 -10.28 -9.21
N MET A 213 5.41 -9.63 -8.86
CA MET A 213 5.54 -8.17 -8.95
C MET A 213 6.15 -7.76 -10.30
N PRO A 214 5.45 -6.93 -11.11
CA PRO A 214 6.02 -6.40 -12.36
C PRO A 214 7.23 -5.48 -12.13
N ALA A 215 8.08 -5.37 -13.15
CA ALA A 215 9.08 -4.32 -13.22
C ALA A 215 8.43 -2.96 -13.51
N GLY A 216 9.12 -1.86 -13.19
CA GLY A 216 8.67 -0.49 -13.42
C GLY A 216 7.97 0.16 -12.22
N TYR A 217 7.89 -0.52 -11.07
CA TYR A 217 7.26 0.01 -9.85
C TYR A 217 8.29 0.70 -8.96
N HIS A 218 7.86 1.64 -8.12
CA HIS A 218 8.74 2.43 -7.26
C HIS A 218 8.68 1.91 -5.83
N PHE A 219 9.86 1.79 -5.20
CA PHE A 219 9.94 1.55 -3.77
C PHE A 219 9.68 2.85 -3.00
N GLY A 220 8.96 2.73 -1.89
CA GLY A 220 8.76 3.86 -0.98
C GLY A 220 8.37 3.40 0.41
N VAL A 221 8.47 4.33 1.35
CA VAL A 221 8.01 4.13 2.72
C VAL A 221 7.22 5.35 3.14
N THR A 222 5.99 5.14 3.62
CA THR A 222 5.16 6.20 4.20
C THR A 222 4.86 5.88 5.65
N ALA A 223 4.74 6.90 6.48
CA ALA A 223 4.29 6.78 7.85
C ALA A 223 3.22 7.83 8.15
N ALA A 224 2.21 7.43 8.93
CA ALA A 224 1.18 8.32 9.43
C ALA A 224 1.06 8.15 10.94
N ALA A 225 1.35 9.21 11.68
CA ALA A 225 1.22 9.22 13.13
C ALA A 225 -0.24 9.50 13.54
N ALA A 226 -0.66 8.87 14.64
CA ALA A 226 -1.94 9.18 15.27
C ALA A 226 -1.89 10.53 16.02
N GLU A 227 -2.99 10.90 16.66
CA GLU A 227 -3.06 12.07 17.54
C GLU A 227 -2.05 11.98 18.69
N ASN A 228 -1.94 10.79 19.30
CA ASN A 228 -0.83 10.45 20.17
C ASN A 228 0.24 9.71 19.34
N PRO A 229 1.29 10.41 18.86
CA PRO A 229 2.15 9.89 17.81
C PRO A 229 3.13 8.83 18.32
N ASP A 230 3.28 7.77 17.53
CA ASP A 230 4.53 7.05 17.48
C ASP A 230 5.52 7.76 16.53
N SER A 231 6.80 7.71 16.88
CA SER A 231 7.89 8.07 15.98
C SER A 231 8.29 6.87 15.14
N PHE A 232 8.12 7.00 13.82
CA PHE A 232 8.50 6.01 12.83
C PHE A 232 9.84 6.41 12.20
N GLU A 233 10.84 5.55 12.38
CA GLU A 233 12.22 5.79 11.95
C GLU A 233 12.68 4.69 10.99
N VAL A 234 13.35 5.06 9.91
CA VAL A 234 13.93 4.14 8.92
C VAL A 234 15.44 4.31 8.89
N PHE A 235 16.18 3.23 9.09
CA PHE A 235 17.65 3.22 9.10
C PHE A 235 18.21 2.84 7.74
N LYS A 236 17.49 1.97 7.02
CA LYS A 236 17.94 1.37 5.78
C LYS A 236 16.75 0.98 4.91
N LEU A 237 16.87 1.21 3.61
CA LEU A 237 16.10 0.53 2.57
C LEU A 237 17.11 0.11 1.53
N VAL A 238 17.28 -1.19 1.33
CA VAL A 238 18.28 -1.74 0.41
C VAL A 238 17.62 -2.71 -0.55
N VAL A 239 17.82 -2.47 -1.83
CA VAL A 239 17.36 -3.36 -2.90
C VAL A 239 18.55 -4.07 -3.51
N MET A 240 18.43 -5.39 -3.63
CA MET A 240 19.42 -6.25 -4.26
C MET A 240 18.79 -7.10 -5.36
N THR A 241 19.54 -7.40 -6.41
CA THR A 241 19.14 -8.28 -7.52
C THR A 241 20.18 -9.39 -7.71
N GLU A 242 19.79 -10.50 -8.35
CA GLU A 242 20.71 -11.57 -8.73
C GLU A 242 21.53 -11.22 -9.98
N ASP A 243 21.02 -10.31 -10.82
CA ASP A 243 21.69 -9.86 -12.05
C ASP A 243 21.32 -8.40 -12.36
N LEU A 244 22.34 -7.54 -12.46
CA LEU A 244 22.18 -6.12 -12.81
C LEU A 244 21.82 -5.91 -14.30
N ASN A 245 22.05 -6.92 -15.15
CA ASN A 245 21.72 -6.87 -16.57
C ASN A 245 20.31 -7.39 -16.85
N ALA A 246 19.70 -8.13 -15.92
CA ALA A 246 18.35 -8.70 -16.05
C ALA A 246 17.24 -7.69 -15.77
N LYS A 247 17.36 -6.49 -16.35
CA LYS A 247 16.30 -5.48 -16.33
C LYS A 247 15.12 -6.04 -17.13
N GLY A 248 13.98 -6.18 -16.46
CA GLY A 248 12.72 -6.56 -17.10
C GLY A 248 12.34 -5.51 -18.14
N ASN A 249 11.64 -5.94 -19.20
CA ASN A 249 11.05 -5.05 -20.19
C ASN A 249 9.96 -4.20 -19.53
N ALA A 250 10.36 -3.12 -18.85
CA ALA A 250 9.44 -2.10 -18.40
C ALA A 250 8.79 -1.48 -19.66
N PRO A 251 7.47 -1.23 -19.68
CA PRO A 251 6.87 -0.41 -20.73
C PRO A 251 7.63 0.92 -20.79
N PRO A 252 8.02 1.42 -21.98
CA PRO A 252 8.82 2.63 -22.09
C PRO A 252 8.08 3.81 -21.44
N GLN A 253 8.56 4.26 -20.28
CA GLN A 253 8.15 5.51 -19.66
C GLN A 253 8.79 6.67 -20.44
N GLN A 254 8.15 7.12 -21.51
CA GLN A 254 8.63 8.25 -22.31
C GLN A 254 7.77 9.53 -22.22
N GLN A 255 6.81 9.67 -21.30
CA GLN A 255 5.89 10.83 -21.34
C GLN A 255 5.59 11.61 -20.06
N GLN A 256 6.21 11.34 -18.91
CA GLN A 256 5.83 12.05 -17.66
C GLN A 256 6.70 13.23 -17.22
N GLN A 257 7.78 13.59 -17.94
CA GLN A 257 8.61 14.75 -17.58
C GLN A 257 8.22 16.08 -18.24
N GLN A 258 7.24 16.13 -19.14
CA GLN A 258 6.80 17.40 -19.76
C GLN A 258 5.57 18.06 -19.10
N GLN A 259 4.88 17.40 -18.17
CA GLN A 259 3.67 17.98 -17.54
C GLN A 259 3.92 18.83 -16.28
N GLN A 260 5.11 18.81 -15.68
CA GLN A 260 5.37 19.59 -14.46
C GLN A 260 5.84 21.05 -14.68
N GLN A 261 6.07 21.50 -15.93
CA GLN A 261 6.34 22.92 -16.21
C GLN A 261 5.12 23.74 -16.67
N GLN A 262 3.96 23.11 -16.89
CA GLN A 262 2.77 23.82 -17.39
C GLN A 262 1.78 24.28 -16.31
N GLN A 263 1.96 23.89 -15.04
CA GLN A 263 1.02 24.22 -13.96
C GLN A 263 1.42 25.41 -13.07
N GLN A 264 2.56 26.07 -13.29
CA GLN A 264 2.93 27.30 -12.57
C GLN A 264 2.64 28.62 -13.32
N GLN A 265 2.07 28.59 -14.52
CA GLN A 265 1.71 29.82 -15.26
C GLN A 265 0.20 30.16 -15.27
N GLY A 266 -0.65 29.32 -14.67
CA GLY A 266 -2.11 29.52 -14.66
C GLY A 266 -2.66 30.52 -13.63
N ALA A 267 -1.86 30.98 -12.66
CA ALA A 267 -2.33 31.84 -11.56
C ALA A 267 -2.10 33.35 -11.77
N ASN A 268 -1.48 33.77 -12.89
CA ASN A 268 -1.19 35.19 -13.19
C ASN A 268 -1.97 35.75 -14.40
N ALA A 269 -2.91 34.99 -14.97
CA ALA A 269 -3.63 35.42 -16.17
C ALA A 269 -4.76 36.44 -15.89
N ASP A 270 -5.31 36.47 -14.68
CA ASP A 270 -6.42 37.37 -14.35
C ASP A 270 -5.96 38.75 -13.86
N ALA A 271 -4.76 38.87 -13.30
CA ALA A 271 -4.20 40.14 -12.84
C ALA A 271 -3.64 41.03 -13.97
N VAL A 272 -3.35 40.45 -15.15
CA VAL A 272 -2.73 41.18 -16.29
C VAL A 272 -3.77 41.71 -17.28
N ARG A 273 -4.99 41.16 -17.31
CA ARG A 273 -6.05 41.59 -18.24
C ARG A 273 -6.66 42.94 -17.85
N ASP A 274 -6.74 43.25 -16.56
CA ASP A 274 -7.31 44.53 -16.08
C ASP A 274 -6.35 45.72 -16.21
N ALA A 275 -5.04 45.49 -16.24
CA ALA A 275 -4.05 46.56 -16.38
C ALA A 275 -3.90 47.09 -17.82
N LYS A 276 -4.30 46.31 -18.84
CA LYS A 276 -4.00 46.62 -20.25
C LYS A 276 -5.09 47.38 -21.00
N MET A 277 -6.28 47.55 -20.43
CA MET A 277 -7.39 48.26 -21.09
C MET A 277 -7.45 49.78 -20.82
N ARG A 278 -6.49 50.36 -20.09
CA ARG A 278 -6.53 51.78 -19.71
C ARG A 278 -5.45 52.67 -20.33
N HIS A 279 -4.58 52.16 -21.20
CA HIS A 279 -3.49 52.97 -21.75
C HIS A 279 -3.36 52.82 -23.27
N PHE A 280 -3.63 53.94 -23.94
CA PHE A 280 -3.38 54.27 -25.36
C PHE A 280 -4.47 53.96 -26.39
N GLY A 281 -5.32 54.97 -26.59
CA GLY A 281 -5.91 55.29 -27.88
C GLY A 281 -5.00 56.17 -28.75
N TRP A 282 -5.32 56.17 -30.05
CA TRP A 282 -4.92 57.09 -31.14
C TRP A 282 -3.49 57.08 -31.69
N GLY A 283 -3.35 56.88 -33.01
CA GLY A 283 -2.28 57.51 -33.81
C GLY A 283 -1.72 56.72 -35.01
N ARG A 284 -2.26 57.01 -36.19
CA ARG A 284 -1.72 56.88 -37.57
C ARG A 284 -0.28 56.34 -37.80
N GLY A 285 -0.18 55.39 -38.74
CA GLY A 285 0.78 55.41 -39.87
C GLY A 285 2.17 54.82 -39.64
N ALA A 286 2.39 53.57 -40.09
CA ALA A 286 3.71 53.02 -40.38
C ALA A 286 3.72 52.41 -41.81
N PRO A 287 4.84 52.48 -42.56
CA PRO A 287 4.87 52.15 -43.98
C PRO A 287 4.85 50.63 -44.23
N PRO A 288 4.50 50.17 -45.45
CA PRO A 288 4.59 48.76 -45.81
C PRO A 288 6.06 48.28 -45.77
N PRO A 289 6.31 47.01 -45.42
CA PRO A 289 7.66 46.45 -45.37
C PRO A 289 8.29 46.43 -46.78
N PRO A 290 9.61 46.62 -46.89
CA PRO A 290 10.31 46.55 -48.18
C PRO A 290 10.26 45.12 -48.76
N PRO A 291 10.43 44.97 -50.09
CA PRO A 291 10.42 43.66 -50.75
C PRO A 291 11.55 42.78 -50.21
N ALA A 292 11.30 41.47 -50.17
CA ALA A 292 12.27 40.46 -49.76
C ALA A 292 13.56 40.58 -50.58
N GLU A 293 14.59 41.16 -49.98
CA GLU A 293 15.95 40.99 -50.48
C GLU A 293 16.35 39.53 -50.26
N GLU A 294 16.73 38.88 -51.36
CA GLU A 294 17.35 37.56 -51.36
C GLU A 294 18.54 37.58 -50.41
N LEU A 295 18.41 36.83 -49.30
CA LEU A 295 19.48 36.58 -48.34
C LEU A 295 20.66 35.96 -49.08
N LYS A 296 21.69 36.76 -49.37
CA LYS A 296 23.01 36.24 -49.70
C LYS A 296 23.57 35.62 -48.43
N ASP A 297 23.75 34.30 -48.43
CA ASP A 297 24.53 33.59 -47.43
C ASP A 297 25.98 34.10 -47.49
N GLU A 298 26.27 35.16 -46.74
CA GLU A 298 27.64 35.65 -46.53
C GLU A 298 28.29 34.76 -45.46
N GLN A 299 28.54 33.50 -45.84
CA GLN A 299 29.36 32.58 -45.06
C GLN A 299 30.79 33.10 -45.10
N VAL A 300 31.29 33.56 -43.94
CA VAL A 300 32.71 33.90 -43.76
C VAL A 300 33.52 32.64 -44.11
N PRO A 301 34.44 32.68 -45.09
CA PRO A 301 35.25 31.51 -45.44
C PRO A 301 36.08 31.04 -44.25
N ASP A 302 36.12 29.73 -44.00
CA ASP A 302 36.94 29.17 -42.94
C ASP A 302 38.42 29.20 -43.33
N GLU A 303 39.15 30.20 -42.82
CA GLU A 303 40.61 30.28 -42.92
C GLU A 303 41.28 29.62 -41.70
N ALA A 304 42.45 29.02 -41.91
CA ALA A 304 43.25 28.45 -40.82
C ALA A 304 43.74 29.56 -39.88
N ALA A 305 43.64 29.35 -38.57
CA ALA A 305 43.98 30.35 -37.55
C ALA A 305 45.40 30.93 -37.69
N ASP A 306 46.33 30.14 -38.24
CA ASP A 306 47.73 30.51 -38.46
C ASP A 306 47.92 31.57 -39.57
N ALA A 307 46.91 31.79 -40.42
CA ALA A 307 46.93 32.81 -41.47
C ALA A 307 46.68 34.23 -40.95
N ILE A 308 46.11 34.38 -39.74
CA ILE A 308 45.73 35.67 -39.15
C ILE A 308 46.83 36.18 -38.22
N THR A 309 47.83 36.84 -38.81
CA THR A 309 49.09 37.19 -38.12
C THR A 309 49.09 38.55 -37.42
N SER A 310 48.04 39.36 -37.59
CA SER A 310 47.94 40.68 -36.95
C SER A 310 46.72 40.80 -36.02
N ALA A 311 46.88 41.51 -34.92
CA ALA A 311 45.81 41.74 -33.95
C ALA A 311 44.59 42.42 -34.59
N ALA A 312 44.79 43.36 -35.52
CA ALA A 312 43.70 44.02 -36.24
C ALA A 312 42.89 43.04 -37.10
N ALA A 313 43.55 42.09 -37.77
CA ALA A 313 42.88 41.05 -38.54
C ALA A 313 42.13 40.04 -37.65
N GLN A 314 42.66 39.73 -36.46
CA GLN A 314 41.98 38.89 -35.47
C GLN A 314 40.69 39.54 -34.94
N PHE A 315 40.72 40.85 -34.66
CA PHE A 315 39.52 41.57 -34.23
C PHE A 315 38.46 41.66 -35.33
N ALA A 316 38.87 41.86 -36.59
CA ALA A 316 37.96 41.88 -37.72
C ALA A 316 37.27 40.52 -37.94
N ASP A 317 38.02 39.41 -37.89
CA ASP A 317 37.47 38.06 -38.01
C ASP A 317 36.48 37.74 -36.87
N LEU A 318 36.87 38.02 -35.62
CA LEU A 318 36.00 37.79 -34.46
C LEU A 318 34.72 38.62 -34.54
N HIS A 319 34.81 39.87 -34.98
CA HIS A 319 33.65 40.75 -35.16
C HIS A 319 32.69 40.20 -36.23
N ASN A 320 33.21 39.78 -37.38
CA ASN A 320 32.41 39.21 -38.46
C ASN A 320 31.74 37.88 -38.06
N ARG A 321 32.45 37.02 -37.32
CA ARG A 321 31.89 35.77 -36.77
C ARG A 321 30.80 36.03 -35.73
N LEU A 322 30.99 37.01 -34.85
CA LEU A 322 29.95 37.40 -33.89
C LEU A 322 28.70 37.93 -34.57
N GLN A 323 28.85 38.74 -35.63
CA GLN A 323 27.71 39.21 -36.42
C GLN A 323 26.98 38.04 -37.08
N SER A 324 27.71 37.10 -37.70
CA SER A 324 27.14 35.90 -38.32
C SER A 324 26.37 35.02 -37.32
N ILE A 325 26.93 34.78 -36.13
CA ILE A 325 26.27 34.03 -35.05
C ILE A 325 24.98 34.72 -34.61
N ASN A 326 24.99 36.05 -34.49
CA ASN A 326 23.80 36.80 -34.09
C ASN A 326 22.68 36.75 -35.14
N HIS A 327 23.04 36.74 -36.43
CA HIS A 327 22.09 36.53 -37.52
C HIS A 327 21.53 35.11 -37.52
N GLN A 328 22.36 34.09 -37.29
CA GLN A 328 21.92 32.70 -37.17
C GLN A 328 20.98 32.49 -35.98
N LEU A 329 21.31 33.05 -34.81
CA LEU A 329 20.44 33.04 -33.63
C LEU A 329 19.08 33.69 -33.92
N SER A 330 19.06 34.81 -34.64
CA SER A 330 17.83 35.50 -35.02
C SER A 330 16.98 34.68 -36.00
N THR A 331 17.59 33.90 -36.89
CA THR A 331 16.90 32.99 -37.80
C THR A 331 16.37 31.76 -37.06
N ILE A 332 17.15 31.18 -36.13
CA ILE A 332 16.71 30.07 -35.27
C ILE A 332 15.52 30.50 -34.41
N PHE A 333 15.59 31.67 -33.76
CA PHE A 333 14.50 32.17 -32.91
C PHE A 333 13.20 32.35 -33.71
N ARG A 334 13.29 32.86 -34.94
CA ARG A 334 12.14 32.98 -35.86
C ARG A 334 11.59 31.61 -36.28
N SER A 335 12.46 30.64 -36.57
CA SER A 335 12.06 29.27 -36.91
C SER A 335 11.40 28.54 -35.73
N VAL A 336 11.89 28.72 -34.50
CA VAL A 336 11.26 28.15 -33.30
C VAL A 336 9.90 28.80 -33.04
N ALA A 337 9.79 30.12 -33.19
CA ALA A 337 8.52 30.82 -33.05
C ALA A 337 7.50 30.38 -34.11
N SER A 338 7.90 30.21 -35.37
CA SER A 338 7.01 29.73 -36.43
C SER A 338 6.61 28.26 -36.25
N ASN A 339 7.54 27.40 -35.83
CA ASN A 339 7.24 26.00 -35.52
C ASN A 339 6.26 25.88 -34.34
N ASN A 340 6.38 26.73 -33.33
CA ASN A 340 5.45 26.73 -32.20
C ASN A 340 4.05 27.19 -32.63
N ALA A 341 3.95 28.23 -33.45
CA ALA A 341 2.68 28.66 -34.04
C ALA A 341 2.02 27.57 -34.90
N GLN A 342 2.82 26.84 -35.69
CA GLN A 342 2.32 25.74 -36.51
C GLN A 342 1.90 24.51 -35.67
N SER A 343 2.61 24.24 -34.56
CA SER A 343 2.23 23.20 -33.60
C SER A 343 0.90 23.49 -32.92
N VAL A 344 0.64 24.75 -32.56
CA VAL A 344 -0.64 25.18 -31.99
C VAL A 344 -1.77 25.03 -33.01
N SER A 345 -1.55 25.42 -34.27
CA SER A 345 -2.54 25.22 -35.34
C SER A 345 -2.88 23.75 -35.56
N ARG A 346 -1.89 22.86 -35.57
CA ARG A 346 -2.12 21.41 -35.70
C ARG A 346 -2.88 20.83 -34.50
N HIS A 347 -2.64 21.37 -33.30
CA HIS A 347 -3.39 20.98 -32.11
C HIS A 347 -4.86 21.40 -32.20
N ASP A 348 -5.13 22.60 -32.70
CA ASP A 348 -6.49 23.13 -32.86
C ASP A 348 -7.26 22.35 -33.94
N GLU A 349 -6.60 22.02 -35.07
CA GLU A 349 -7.17 21.15 -36.11
C GLU A 349 -7.44 19.73 -35.60
N ALA A 350 -6.53 19.15 -34.80
CA ALA A 350 -6.72 17.82 -34.22
C ALA A 350 -7.86 17.80 -33.18
N MET A 351 -7.99 18.85 -32.37
CA MET A 351 -9.10 18.98 -31.42
C MET A 351 -10.43 19.22 -32.13
N GLY A 352 -10.43 19.98 -33.25
CA GLY A 352 -11.60 20.12 -34.12
C GLY A 352 -12.04 18.79 -34.74
N ALA A 353 -11.10 17.97 -35.22
CA ALA A 353 -11.39 16.63 -35.75
C ALA A 353 -11.94 15.67 -34.67
N LEU A 354 -11.49 15.82 -33.42
CA LEU A 354 -12.02 15.06 -32.28
C LEU A 354 -13.43 15.52 -31.88
N ASP A 355 -13.74 16.81 -31.98
CA ASP A 355 -15.10 17.36 -31.75
C ASP A 355 -16.08 16.90 -32.85
N GLU A 356 -15.63 16.87 -34.10
CA GLU A 356 -16.37 16.30 -35.24
C GLU A 356 -16.66 14.80 -35.02
N LEU A 357 -15.67 14.03 -34.57
CA LEU A 357 -15.82 12.62 -34.23
C LEU A 357 -16.77 12.41 -33.05
N ALA A 358 -16.69 13.26 -32.02
CA ALA A 358 -17.59 13.22 -30.87
C ALA A 358 -19.04 13.50 -31.26
N ARG A 359 -19.29 14.45 -32.18
CA ARG A 359 -20.62 14.74 -32.75
C ARG A 359 -21.13 13.60 -33.64
N SER A 360 -20.26 13.00 -34.44
CA SER A 360 -20.56 11.80 -35.24
C SER A 360 -20.99 10.61 -34.35
N LEU A 361 -20.32 10.42 -33.22
CA LEU A 361 -20.66 9.40 -32.22
C LEU A 361 -21.95 9.74 -31.45
N GLN A 362 -22.27 11.02 -31.24
CA GLN A 362 -23.58 11.45 -30.71
C GLN A 362 -24.72 11.21 -31.71
N GLY A 363 -24.49 11.35 -33.02
CA GLY A 363 -25.48 11.06 -34.07
C GLY A 363 -25.89 9.58 -34.17
N LEU A 364 -25.12 8.66 -33.58
CA LEU A 364 -25.41 7.22 -33.52
C LEU A 364 -26.19 6.78 -32.25
N GLN A 365 -26.59 7.71 -31.37
CA GLN A 365 -27.31 7.38 -30.14
C GLN A 365 -28.82 7.16 -30.35
N GLY A 366 -29.18 6.03 -30.95
CA GLY A 366 -30.49 5.39 -30.79
C GLY A 366 -30.70 4.73 -29.41
N LEU A 367 -30.19 5.33 -28.32
CA LEU A 367 -30.19 4.75 -26.96
C LEU A 367 -30.56 5.78 -25.87
N THR A 368 -31.26 6.85 -26.21
CA THR A 368 -31.74 7.91 -25.31
C THR A 368 -32.97 7.52 -24.49
N GLY A 369 -33.03 6.28 -23.98
CA GLY A 369 -34.09 5.80 -23.08
C GLY A 369 -33.60 4.96 -21.91
N LEU A 370 -32.29 4.73 -21.81
CA LEU A 370 -31.68 4.01 -20.69
C LEU A 370 -31.74 4.77 -19.35
N PRO A 371 -31.55 6.10 -19.28
CA PRO A 371 -31.65 6.83 -18.02
C PRO A 371 -33.06 6.77 -17.43
N ASP A 372 -34.09 6.93 -18.27
CA ASP A 372 -35.49 6.90 -17.83
C ASP A 372 -35.94 5.49 -17.39
N ARG A 373 -35.42 4.44 -18.04
CA ARG A 373 -35.66 3.05 -17.63
C ARG A 373 -34.95 2.70 -16.33
N VAL A 374 -33.75 3.25 -16.09
CA VAL A 374 -33.00 3.08 -14.84
C VAL A 374 -33.71 3.82 -13.69
N ALA A 375 -34.19 5.04 -13.92
CA ALA A 375 -34.96 5.79 -12.93
C ALA A 375 -36.30 5.10 -12.57
N ALA A 376 -36.98 4.49 -13.55
CA ALA A 376 -38.18 3.70 -13.31
C ALA A 376 -37.89 2.42 -12.50
N LEU A 377 -36.77 1.74 -12.80
CA LEU A 377 -36.30 0.56 -12.05
C LEU A 377 -35.91 0.90 -10.60
N GLU A 378 -35.24 2.04 -10.36
CA GLU A 378 -34.92 2.51 -9.01
C GLU A 378 -36.18 2.81 -8.19
N GLY A 379 -37.21 3.38 -8.83
CA GLY A 379 -38.51 3.61 -8.21
C GLY A 379 -39.23 2.32 -7.80
N GLU A 380 -39.20 1.29 -8.67
CA GLU A 380 -39.78 -0.01 -8.34
C GLU A 380 -38.99 -0.73 -7.23
N ILE A 381 -37.66 -0.68 -7.27
CA ILE A 381 -36.80 -1.26 -6.22
C ILE A 381 -37.07 -0.60 -4.86
N ALA A 382 -37.24 0.72 -4.82
CA ALA A 382 -37.59 1.44 -3.59
C ALA A 382 -38.97 1.03 -3.06
N LYS A 383 -39.94 0.73 -3.94
CA LYS A 383 -41.27 0.23 -3.56
C LYS A 383 -41.20 -1.19 -3.02
N VAL A 384 -40.45 -2.08 -3.66
CA VAL A 384 -40.19 -3.44 -3.20
C VAL A 384 -39.48 -3.45 -1.85
N GLN A 385 -38.51 -2.55 -1.61
CA GLN A 385 -37.85 -2.43 -0.30
C GLN A 385 -38.81 -1.99 0.81
N ARG A 386 -39.78 -1.11 0.53
CA ARG A 386 -40.83 -0.74 1.50
C ARG A 386 -41.76 -1.91 1.79
N GLU A 387 -42.22 -2.62 0.76
CA GLU A 387 -43.05 -3.82 0.93
C GLU A 387 -42.32 -4.94 1.69
N LEU A 388 -41.01 -5.13 1.46
CA LEU A 388 -40.19 -6.06 2.24
C LEU A 388 -40.06 -5.64 3.71
N LYS A 389 -39.96 -4.34 3.99
CA LYS A 389 -39.90 -3.81 5.35
C LYS A 389 -41.23 -3.99 6.09
N ASP A 390 -42.35 -3.78 5.40
CA ASP A 390 -43.70 -3.98 5.93
C ASP A 390 -44.02 -5.46 6.12
N MET A 391 -43.67 -6.33 5.16
CA MET A 391 -43.77 -7.78 5.32
C MET A 391 -42.92 -8.29 6.48
N ARG A 392 -41.74 -7.72 6.72
CA ARG A 392 -40.90 -8.07 7.88
C ARG A 392 -41.53 -7.64 9.19
N ALA A 393 -42.22 -6.50 9.22
CA ALA A 393 -42.96 -6.04 10.38
C ALA A 393 -44.19 -6.94 10.65
N ASP A 394 -44.94 -7.31 9.62
CA ASP A 394 -46.09 -8.23 9.71
C ASP A 394 -45.65 -9.64 10.14
N LEU A 395 -44.56 -10.17 9.58
CA LEU A 395 -43.97 -11.45 9.99
C LEU A 395 -43.56 -11.42 11.46
N ARG A 396 -42.96 -10.33 11.94
CA ARG A 396 -42.62 -10.19 13.37
C ARG A 396 -43.87 -10.13 14.25
N ALA A 397 -44.92 -9.45 13.82
CA ALA A 397 -46.20 -9.41 14.54
C ALA A 397 -46.82 -10.81 14.62
N ARG A 398 -46.92 -11.51 13.49
CA ARG A 398 -47.43 -12.90 13.44
C ARG A 398 -46.58 -13.87 14.26
N VAL A 399 -45.25 -13.76 14.21
CA VAL A 399 -44.36 -14.59 15.04
C VAL A 399 -44.61 -14.33 16.52
N LYS A 400 -44.77 -13.07 16.92
CA LYS A 400 -45.07 -12.70 18.31
C LYS A 400 -46.45 -13.21 18.74
N ASP A 401 -47.45 -13.14 17.86
CA ASP A 401 -48.79 -13.67 18.14
C ASP A 401 -48.78 -15.20 18.24
N THR A 402 -48.00 -15.89 17.40
CA THR A 402 -47.79 -17.33 17.53
C THR A 402 -47.01 -17.69 18.79
N GLU A 403 -46.06 -16.86 19.23
CA GLU A 403 -45.35 -17.04 20.50
C GLU A 403 -46.30 -16.87 21.68
N HIS A 404 -47.20 -15.89 21.64
CA HIS A 404 -48.22 -15.70 22.66
C HIS A 404 -49.27 -16.82 22.66
N ALA A 405 -49.69 -17.30 21.49
CA ALA A 405 -50.57 -18.46 21.36
C ALA A 405 -49.91 -19.74 21.87
N LEU A 406 -48.62 -19.95 21.56
CA LEU A 406 -47.82 -21.06 22.11
C LEU A 406 -47.63 -20.94 23.61
N LYS A 407 -47.31 -19.75 24.14
CA LYS A 407 -47.21 -19.51 25.60
C LYS A 407 -48.55 -19.72 26.30
N GLY A 408 -49.67 -19.35 25.69
CA GLY A 408 -51.01 -19.65 26.19
C GLY A 408 -51.29 -21.15 26.19
N PHE A 409 -51.01 -21.82 25.06
CA PHE A 409 -51.23 -23.26 24.92
C PHE A 409 -50.32 -24.12 25.82
N VAL A 410 -49.07 -23.69 26.04
CA VAL A 410 -48.10 -24.32 26.95
C VAL A 410 -48.39 -23.95 28.40
N GLY A 411 -48.85 -22.73 28.68
CA GLY A 411 -49.27 -22.28 30.02
C GLY A 411 -50.48 -23.03 30.54
N ASP A 412 -51.51 -23.21 29.70
CA ASP A 412 -52.73 -23.92 30.05
C ASP A 412 -52.50 -25.44 30.21
N LYS A 413 -51.51 -26.01 29.51
CA LYS A 413 -51.11 -27.43 29.66
C LYS A 413 -50.20 -27.69 30.87
N HIS A 414 -49.48 -26.68 31.38
CA HIS A 414 -48.66 -26.83 32.59
C HIS A 414 -49.40 -26.51 33.89
N GLY A 415 -50.43 -25.65 33.87
CA GLY A 415 -51.29 -25.40 35.04
C GLY A 415 -51.96 -26.67 35.58
N ASN A 416 -52.43 -27.54 34.68
CA ASN A 416 -53.10 -28.80 35.05
C ASN A 416 -52.13 -29.99 35.26
N MET A 417 -50.84 -29.86 34.92
CA MET A 417 -49.83 -30.89 35.24
C MET A 417 -49.21 -30.68 36.63
N LEU A 418 -49.08 -29.44 37.09
CA LEU A 418 -48.52 -29.16 38.42
C LEU A 418 -49.43 -29.64 39.55
N GLU A 419 -50.76 -29.56 39.36
CA GLU A 419 -51.74 -30.08 40.33
C GLU A 419 -51.81 -31.61 40.34
N HIS A 420 -51.61 -32.28 39.19
CA HIS A 420 -51.57 -33.75 39.13
C HIS A 420 -50.21 -34.37 39.47
N VAL A 421 -49.10 -33.65 39.32
CA VAL A 421 -47.76 -34.12 39.74
C VAL A 421 -47.50 -33.84 41.22
N ALA A 422 -48.08 -32.78 41.81
CA ALA A 422 -48.01 -32.53 43.26
C ALA A 422 -48.75 -33.59 44.09
N VAL A 423 -49.80 -34.21 43.54
CA VAL A 423 -50.58 -35.27 44.22
C VAL A 423 -49.94 -36.66 44.08
N GLN A 424 -49.10 -36.90 43.05
CA GLN A 424 -48.49 -38.21 42.81
C GLN A 424 -46.98 -38.34 43.13
N ALA A 425 -46.27 -37.26 43.44
CA ALA A 425 -44.83 -37.28 43.71
C ALA A 425 -44.46 -37.02 45.19
N SER A 426 -45.08 -37.72 46.13
CA SER A 426 -44.54 -37.87 47.49
C SER A 426 -43.96 -39.28 47.70
N PRO A 427 -42.69 -39.52 47.35
CA PRO A 427 -42.02 -40.77 47.67
C PRO A 427 -41.47 -40.72 49.10
N ARG A 428 -41.95 -41.67 49.91
CA ARG A 428 -41.58 -41.93 51.32
C ARG A 428 -40.06 -42.01 51.53
N HIS A 429 -39.44 -40.94 52.03
CA HIS A 429 -38.06 -40.94 52.52
C HIS A 429 -37.80 -41.89 53.71
N GLY A 430 -38.86 -42.42 54.34
CA GLY A 430 -38.73 -43.32 55.50
C GLY A 430 -37.99 -44.64 55.23
N LYS A 431 -38.09 -45.21 54.02
CA LYS A 431 -37.36 -46.46 53.70
C LYS A 431 -35.85 -46.23 53.54
N LEU A 432 -35.45 -45.09 52.95
CA LEU A 432 -34.03 -44.76 52.78
C LEU A 432 -33.38 -44.41 54.13
N ILE A 433 -34.07 -43.64 54.98
CA ILE A 433 -33.59 -43.32 56.33
C ILE A 433 -33.42 -44.60 57.17
N PHE A 434 -34.37 -45.55 57.06
CA PHE A 434 -34.29 -46.83 57.78
C PHE A 434 -33.07 -47.67 57.34
N VAL A 435 -32.74 -47.71 56.05
CA VAL A 435 -31.57 -48.43 55.54
C VAL A 435 -30.27 -47.79 56.02
N ILE A 436 -30.18 -46.46 56.02
CA ILE A 436 -28.99 -45.74 56.48
C ILE A 436 -28.78 -45.98 57.99
N ILE A 437 -29.83 -45.83 58.81
CA ILE A 437 -29.75 -46.07 60.26
C ILE A 437 -29.45 -47.56 60.54
N GLY A 438 -30.07 -48.48 59.82
CA GLY A 438 -29.80 -49.91 59.95
C GLY A 438 -28.34 -50.27 59.67
N SER A 439 -27.72 -49.65 58.65
CA SER A 439 -26.31 -49.89 58.33
C SER A 439 -25.36 -49.39 59.41
N GLN A 440 -25.67 -48.26 60.04
CA GLN A 440 -24.89 -47.68 61.15
C GLN A 440 -24.94 -48.58 62.39
N VAL A 441 -26.11 -49.14 62.71
CA VAL A 441 -26.28 -50.05 63.86
C VAL A 441 -25.49 -51.35 63.65
N VAL A 442 -25.49 -51.91 62.44
CA VAL A 442 -24.72 -53.13 62.13
C VAL A 442 -23.22 -52.90 62.28
N LEU A 443 -22.71 -51.74 61.84
CA LEU A 443 -21.30 -51.37 62.02
C LEU A 443 -20.92 -51.24 63.50
N VAL A 444 -21.78 -50.62 64.32
CA VAL A 444 -21.55 -50.49 65.77
C VAL A 444 -21.55 -51.86 66.47
N ILE A 445 -22.48 -52.75 66.12
CA ILE A 445 -22.52 -54.12 66.67
C ILE A 445 -21.27 -54.90 66.25
N GLY A 446 -20.84 -54.78 64.98
CA GLY A 446 -19.62 -55.38 64.47
C GLY A 446 -18.37 -54.88 65.20
N TYR A 447 -18.30 -53.57 65.47
CA TYR A 447 -17.22 -52.95 66.24
C TYR A 447 -17.17 -53.47 67.68
N ILE A 448 -18.32 -53.55 68.37
CA ILE A 448 -18.40 -54.09 69.73
C ILE A 448 -17.98 -55.58 69.75
N TYR A 449 -18.40 -56.38 68.77
CA TYR A 449 -18.00 -57.78 68.68
C TYR A 449 -16.50 -57.94 68.44
N TYR A 450 -15.92 -57.09 67.57
CA TYR A 450 -14.48 -57.06 67.32
C TYR A 450 -13.67 -56.67 68.58
N GLU A 451 -14.10 -55.63 69.30
CA GLU A 451 -13.50 -55.18 70.54
C GLU A 451 -13.54 -56.27 71.62
N ARG A 452 -14.69 -56.97 71.74
CA ARG A 452 -14.89 -58.07 72.70
C ARG A 452 -14.04 -59.32 72.39
N LYS A 453 -13.59 -59.48 71.14
CA LYS A 453 -12.68 -60.57 70.74
C LYS A 453 -11.20 -60.23 70.96
N LYS A 454 -10.83 -58.95 71.07
CA LYS A 454 -9.46 -58.51 71.38
C LYS A 454 -9.06 -58.72 72.85
N THR A 455 -10.03 -58.92 73.75
CA THR A 455 -9.78 -59.10 75.20
C THR A 455 -9.71 -60.57 75.65
N LEU A 456 -9.66 -61.53 74.71
CA LEU A 456 -9.40 -62.94 75.03
C LEU A 456 -7.88 -63.21 75.07
N PRO A 457 -7.33 -63.73 76.18
CA PRO A 457 -5.88 -63.88 76.35
C PRO A 457 -5.32 -64.97 75.42
N LYS A 458 -4.23 -64.63 74.71
CA LYS A 458 -3.41 -65.57 73.94
C LYS A 458 -2.80 -66.59 74.90
N LYS A 459 -3.22 -67.86 74.84
CA LYS A 459 -2.48 -68.96 75.46
C LYS A 459 -1.25 -69.28 74.59
N TYR A 460 -0.08 -69.10 75.19
CA TYR A 460 1.14 -69.78 74.79
C TYR A 460 1.12 -71.20 75.40
N LEU A 461 1.69 -72.15 74.63
CA LEU A 461 1.80 -73.59 74.84
C LEU A 461 0.51 -74.42 74.75
#